data_AF-A0A1V0FYB7-F1
#
_entry.id   AF-A0A1V0FYB7-F1
#
_cell.length_a   1.000
_cell.length_b   1.000
_cell.length_c   1.000
_cell.angle_alpha   90.00
_cell.angle_beta   90.00
_cell.angle_gamma   90.00
#
_symmetry.space_group_name_H-M   'P 1'
#
loop_
_entity.id
_entity.type
_entity.pdbx_description
1 polymer ?
#
loop_
_entity_poly.entity_id
_entity_poly.type
_entity_poly.pdbx_seq_one_letter_code
_entity_poly.pdbx_strand_id
1 'polypeptide(L)'
;MSLAHPDWATQFPTKPQIDNGDKSPCKDNKELPQCHRQWQAHAKANIKAHSEGVRPGNKYIGDSTKRSAEGQAATLTLAAITEHARHLVEQHATDIKPAIEGDKARIDGFTNKAVFGQDPTCETGADTCKTLTGSSWQQICKGDNVGDSICSTLACICSKESGTMTIDIFSETTTRNIAADAANPTAYTNAGNALINICEANNKGELNPAAIRTAVSRPRQMWKTFATGGAIAVYLGTKGAAANCGKQANCPCAEFSKFAKHKTSNVAAATGYEANPEAAAQELEKTLAAGAQQNKVIAKMTMLRRQAEAVFNHFLSTVPAHVHTSGKLTPATGTGTPNRGCSKHTNKMADECKTFNCNHDAETEKFKAKSGKGDQTWENSNEKERKNAHMDANKRTILARILVL
;
A
#
# COMPACT_ATOMS: atom_id res chain seq x y z
N MET A 1 -1.13 -23.95 22.41
CA MET A 1 -1.97 -24.02 23.63
C MET A 1 -2.79 -25.31 23.72
N SER A 2 -3.48 -25.81 22.68
CA SER A 2 -4.27 -27.05 22.79
C SER A 2 -3.47 -28.33 23.14
N LEU A 3 -2.16 -28.35 22.86
CA LEU A 3 -1.23 -29.41 23.30
C LEU A 3 -0.35 -29.01 24.49
N ALA A 4 -0.50 -27.80 25.02
CA ALA A 4 0.38 -27.33 26.09
C ALA A 4 0.29 -28.27 27.30
N HIS A 5 1.41 -28.40 28.02
CA HIS A 5 1.46 -29.18 29.25
C HIS A 5 0.32 -28.73 30.18
N PRO A 6 -0.47 -29.64 30.77
CA PRO A 6 -1.65 -29.26 31.56
C PRO A 6 -1.32 -28.26 32.67
N ASP A 7 -0.22 -28.48 33.41
CA ASP A 7 0.21 -27.60 34.51
C ASP A 7 0.65 -26.20 34.06
N TRP A 8 1.04 -26.06 32.79
CA TRP A 8 1.30 -24.75 32.19
C TRP A 8 0.01 -24.08 31.73
N ALA A 9 -0.88 -24.84 31.09
CA ALA A 9 -2.14 -24.32 30.55
C ALA A 9 -3.11 -23.83 31.64
N THR A 10 -3.06 -24.40 32.85
CA THR A 10 -3.88 -24.00 34.01
C THR A 10 -3.56 -22.60 34.54
N GLN A 11 -2.39 -22.05 34.19
CA GLN A 11 -1.99 -20.68 34.57
C GLN A 11 -2.73 -19.60 33.76
N PHE A 12 -3.49 -19.99 32.74
CA PHE A 12 -4.17 -19.09 31.82
C PHE A 12 -5.68 -19.34 31.82
N PRO A 13 -6.50 -18.29 31.67
CA PRO A 13 -7.94 -18.46 31.58
C PRO A 13 -8.35 -19.27 30.34
N THR A 14 -9.42 -20.05 30.46
CA THR A 14 -10.00 -20.85 29.35
C THR A 14 -11.26 -20.23 28.75
N LYS A 15 -11.82 -19.20 29.41
CA LYS A 15 -12.96 -18.41 28.94
C LYS A 15 -12.62 -16.91 29.04
N PRO A 16 -13.21 -16.04 28.21
CA PRO A 16 -13.10 -14.60 28.40
C PRO A 16 -13.55 -14.26 29.83
N GLN A 17 -12.67 -13.64 30.62
CA GLN A 17 -13.04 -13.14 31.93
C GLN A 17 -13.74 -11.79 31.71
N ILE A 18 -14.97 -11.66 32.20
CA ILE A 18 -15.59 -10.35 32.42
C ILE A 18 -14.88 -9.81 33.66
N ASP A 19 -14.08 -8.78 33.42
CA ASP A 19 -13.31 -7.95 34.35
C ASP A 19 -13.26 -8.44 35.81
N ASN A 20 -12.08 -8.91 36.22
CA ASN A 20 -11.63 -8.89 37.62
C ASN A 20 -10.12 -9.02 37.60
N GLY A 21 -9.44 -7.90 37.87
CA GLY A 21 -8.01 -7.69 37.69
C GLY A 21 -7.08 -8.50 38.60
N ASP A 22 -7.37 -9.74 38.97
CA ASP A 22 -6.68 -10.49 40.05
C ASP A 22 -6.02 -11.81 39.66
N LYS A 23 -5.93 -12.17 38.37
CA LYS A 23 -5.36 -13.48 37.96
C LYS A 23 -4.12 -13.44 37.08
N SER A 24 -3.54 -12.27 36.85
CA SER A 24 -2.23 -12.20 36.17
C SER A 24 -1.13 -12.49 37.20
N PRO A 25 -0.37 -13.60 37.10
CA PRO A 25 0.79 -13.85 37.96
C PRO A 25 1.92 -12.83 37.74
N CYS A 26 1.83 -11.99 36.69
CA CYS A 26 2.77 -10.89 36.46
C CYS A 26 2.36 -9.60 37.20
N LYS A 27 1.19 -9.52 37.87
CA LYS A 27 0.56 -8.27 38.37
C LYS A 27 1.44 -7.44 39.32
N ASP A 28 2.27 -8.09 40.13
CA ASP A 28 3.11 -7.42 41.13
C ASP A 28 4.53 -7.08 40.65
N ASN A 29 4.88 -7.44 39.41
CA ASN A 29 6.25 -7.30 38.92
C ASN A 29 6.35 -6.21 37.84
N LYS A 30 6.48 -4.95 38.30
CA LYS A 30 6.64 -3.75 37.44
C LYS A 30 7.91 -3.78 36.59
N GLU A 31 8.89 -4.61 36.93
CA GLU A 31 10.18 -4.71 36.24
C GLU A 31 10.17 -5.62 35.00
N LEU A 32 9.08 -6.33 34.70
CA LEU A 32 8.97 -7.22 33.54
C LEU A 32 7.77 -6.89 32.63
N PRO A 33 7.80 -5.76 31.88
CA PRO A 33 6.79 -5.43 30.87
C PRO A 33 6.58 -6.53 29.82
N GLN A 34 7.61 -7.35 29.58
CA GLN A 34 7.58 -8.48 28.65
C GLN A 34 6.78 -9.66 29.21
N CYS A 35 6.78 -9.89 30.54
CA CYS A 35 5.94 -10.90 31.22
C CYS A 35 4.46 -10.62 30.96
N HIS A 36 4.02 -9.37 31.16
CA HIS A 36 2.64 -8.96 30.95
C HIS A 36 2.18 -9.19 29.50
N ARG A 37 2.98 -8.79 28.51
CA ARG A 37 2.65 -9.00 27.09
C ARG A 37 2.58 -10.48 26.71
N GLN A 38 3.55 -11.28 27.16
CA GLN A 38 3.55 -12.72 26.89
C GLN A 38 2.39 -13.43 27.58
N TRP A 39 2.10 -13.07 28.84
CA TRP A 39 0.99 -13.66 29.58
C TRP A 39 -0.35 -13.36 28.91
N GLN A 40 -0.60 -12.11 28.49
CA GLN A 40 -1.82 -11.75 27.75
C GLN A 40 -1.95 -12.50 26.43
N ALA A 41 -0.85 -12.68 25.69
CA ALA A 41 -0.84 -13.45 24.45
C ALA A 41 -1.19 -14.93 24.70
N HIS A 42 -0.60 -15.54 25.73
CA HIS A 42 -0.89 -16.92 26.13
C HIS A 42 -2.32 -17.08 26.66
N ALA A 43 -2.83 -16.12 27.44
CA ALA A 43 -4.21 -16.09 27.92
C ALA A 43 -5.20 -16.06 26.75
N LYS A 44 -5.02 -15.15 25.80
CA LYS A 44 -5.84 -15.08 24.58
C LYS A 44 -5.77 -16.37 23.77
N ALA A 45 -4.58 -16.94 23.62
CA ALA A 45 -4.39 -18.21 22.92
C ALA A 45 -5.03 -19.40 23.64
N ASN A 46 -5.04 -19.41 24.98
CA ASN A 46 -5.65 -20.48 25.78
C ASN A 46 -7.18 -20.40 25.72
N ILE A 47 -7.76 -19.20 25.84
CA ILE A 47 -9.20 -18.97 25.63
C ILE A 47 -9.60 -19.47 24.24
N LYS A 48 -8.86 -19.06 23.21
CA LYS A 48 -9.10 -19.49 21.82
C LYS A 48 -8.94 -21.00 21.62
N ALA A 49 -8.01 -21.65 22.31
CA ALA A 49 -7.85 -23.10 22.26
C ALA A 49 -9.06 -23.85 22.86
N HIS A 50 -9.78 -23.23 23.79
CA HIS A 50 -10.93 -23.80 24.48
C HIS A 50 -12.28 -23.43 23.84
N SER A 51 -12.33 -22.42 22.96
CA SER A 51 -13.53 -22.12 22.17
C SER A 51 -13.84 -23.22 21.14
N GLU A 52 -15.13 -23.45 20.92
CA GLU A 52 -15.63 -24.43 19.94
C GLU A 52 -15.22 -24.05 18.50
N GLY A 53 -14.89 -25.06 17.69
CA GLY A 53 -14.61 -24.90 16.27
C GLY A 53 -13.20 -24.38 15.93
N VAL A 54 -12.35 -24.12 16.92
CA VAL A 54 -10.98 -23.60 16.70
C VAL A 54 -9.94 -24.71 16.56
N ARG A 55 -10.17 -25.86 17.18
CA ARG A 55 -9.28 -27.02 17.07
C ARG A 55 -9.52 -27.74 15.74
N PRO A 56 -8.49 -28.28 15.05
CA PRO A 56 -8.70 -29.15 13.89
C PRO A 56 -9.71 -30.26 14.22
N GLY A 57 -10.84 -30.27 13.51
CA GLY A 57 -11.95 -31.20 13.75
C GLY A 57 -12.64 -31.07 15.13
N ASN A 58 -12.43 -29.96 15.85
CA ASN A 58 -12.91 -29.70 17.21
C ASN A 58 -12.49 -30.77 18.26
N LYS A 59 -11.46 -31.56 17.97
CA LYS A 59 -11.05 -32.71 18.81
C LYS A 59 -10.37 -32.26 20.09
N TYR A 60 -10.72 -32.89 21.22
CA TYR A 60 -10.07 -32.67 22.52
C TYR A 60 -9.02 -33.74 22.76
N ILE A 61 -7.93 -33.36 23.41
CA ILE A 61 -6.84 -34.26 23.79
C ILE A 61 -6.80 -34.29 25.31
N GLY A 62 -6.91 -35.48 25.89
CA GLY A 62 -6.89 -35.68 27.34
C GLY A 62 -5.54 -35.32 27.96
N ASP A 63 -5.53 -34.98 29.25
CA ASP A 63 -4.33 -34.52 29.93
C ASP A 63 -3.26 -35.60 30.08
N SER A 64 -3.65 -36.87 30.28
CA SER A 64 -2.73 -38.00 30.27
C SER A 64 -2.02 -38.14 28.91
N THR A 65 -2.77 -37.93 27.83
CA THR A 65 -2.25 -37.93 26.46
C THR A 65 -1.29 -36.76 26.21
N LYS A 66 -1.58 -35.56 26.72
CA LYS A 66 -0.64 -34.43 26.61
C LYS A 66 0.68 -34.66 27.37
N ARG A 67 0.63 -35.39 28.50
CA ARG A 67 1.81 -35.71 29.32
C ARG A 67 2.67 -36.87 28.77
N SER A 68 2.13 -37.66 27.83
CA SER A 68 2.88 -38.74 27.17
C SER A 68 4.12 -38.25 26.44
N ALA A 69 5.07 -39.14 26.16
CA ALA A 69 6.28 -38.81 25.40
C ALA A 69 5.93 -38.27 24.00
N GLU A 70 4.92 -38.85 23.35
CA GLU A 70 4.41 -38.42 22.06
C GLU A 70 3.78 -37.03 22.14
N GLY A 71 3.03 -36.74 23.22
CA GLY A 71 2.43 -35.44 23.47
C GLY A 71 3.47 -34.34 23.71
N GLN A 72 4.53 -34.67 24.44
CA GLN A 72 5.66 -33.77 24.64
C GLN A 72 6.42 -33.53 23.34
N ALA A 73 6.68 -34.57 22.54
CA ALA A 73 7.35 -34.45 21.25
C ALA A 73 6.55 -33.61 20.24
N ALA A 74 5.23 -33.82 20.15
CA ALA A 74 4.34 -33.00 19.33
C ALA A 74 4.34 -31.53 19.78
N THR A 75 4.34 -31.29 21.10
CA THR A 75 4.42 -29.93 21.67
C THR A 75 5.73 -29.24 21.34
N LEU A 76 6.87 -29.92 21.47
CA LEU A 76 8.19 -29.40 21.10
C LEU A 76 8.26 -29.07 19.61
N THR A 77 7.71 -29.94 18.76
CA THR A 77 7.66 -29.70 17.31
C THR A 77 6.83 -28.47 16.98
N LEU A 78 5.65 -28.32 17.60
CA LEU A 78 4.82 -27.12 17.44
C LEU A 78 5.50 -25.85 17.96
N ALA A 79 6.28 -25.96 19.05
CA ALA A 79 7.06 -24.85 19.58
C ALA A 79 8.13 -24.40 18.57
N ALA A 80 8.86 -25.32 17.96
CA ALA A 80 9.84 -25.02 16.92
C ALA A 80 9.20 -24.36 15.68
N ILE A 81 8.04 -24.85 15.23
CA ILE A 81 7.27 -24.23 14.14
C ILE A 81 6.83 -22.80 14.52
N THR A 82 6.36 -22.62 15.76
CA THR A 82 5.93 -21.32 16.27
C THR A 82 7.10 -20.33 16.33
N GLU A 83 8.28 -20.78 16.75
CA GLU A 83 9.47 -19.93 16.81
C GLU A 83 9.94 -19.51 15.42
N HIS A 84 9.92 -20.42 14.45
CA HIS A 84 10.20 -20.06 13.06
C HIS A 84 9.18 -19.04 12.52
N ALA A 85 7.89 -19.25 12.80
CA ALA A 85 6.86 -18.28 12.42
C ALA A 85 7.08 -16.91 13.08
N ARG A 86 7.51 -16.89 14.34
CA ARG A 86 7.84 -15.66 15.08
C ARG A 86 8.97 -14.90 14.40
N HIS A 87 10.04 -15.59 14.02
CA HIS A 87 11.16 -14.99 13.29
C HIS A 87 10.73 -14.38 11.95
N LEU A 88 9.84 -15.04 11.21
CA LEU A 88 9.29 -14.50 9.96
C LEU A 88 8.45 -13.23 10.18
N VAL A 89 7.69 -13.16 11.27
CA VAL A 89 6.92 -11.98 11.64
C VAL A 89 7.84 -10.82 12.02
N GLU A 90 8.92 -11.09 12.76
CA GLU A 90 9.93 -10.09 13.10
C GLU A 90 10.63 -9.56 11.85
N GLN A 91 11.12 -10.45 10.98
CA GLN A 91 11.75 -10.09 9.72
C GLN A 91 10.82 -9.24 8.84
N HIS A 92 9.53 -9.61 8.78
CA HIS A 92 8.54 -8.80 8.07
C HIS A 92 8.42 -7.39 8.67
N ALA A 93 8.35 -7.28 10.00
CA ALA A 93 8.21 -6.00 10.68
C ALA A 93 9.44 -5.09 10.52
N THR A 94 10.65 -5.65 10.50
CA THR A 94 11.90 -4.88 10.41
C THR A 94 12.28 -4.54 8.98
N ASP A 95 12.15 -5.49 8.04
CA ASP A 95 12.81 -5.40 6.74
C ASP A 95 11.83 -5.12 5.59
N ILE A 96 10.59 -5.57 5.72
CA ILE A 96 9.59 -5.53 4.64
C ILE A 96 8.59 -4.42 4.86
N LYS A 97 8.01 -4.34 6.07
CA LYS A 97 6.95 -3.37 6.39
C LYS A 97 7.39 -1.92 6.14
N PRO A 98 8.59 -1.46 6.54
CA PRO A 98 8.98 -0.07 6.33
C PRO A 98 9.11 0.33 4.85
N ALA A 99 9.43 -0.63 3.98
CA ALA A 99 9.54 -0.38 2.54
C ALA A 99 8.18 -0.22 1.85
N ILE A 100 7.12 -0.81 2.41
CA ILE A 100 5.76 -0.77 1.84
C ILE A 100 4.92 0.30 2.55
N GLU A 101 5.13 0.52 3.84
CA GLU A 101 4.32 1.45 4.62
C GLU A 101 4.60 2.90 4.20
N GLY A 102 3.56 3.59 3.71
CA GLY A 102 3.64 4.99 3.28
C GLY A 102 4.33 5.21 1.92
N ASP A 103 4.64 4.13 1.19
CA ASP A 103 5.29 4.18 -0.13
C ASP A 103 4.52 5.02 -1.14
N LYS A 104 3.20 4.85 -1.21
CA LYS A 104 2.31 5.60 -2.08
C LYS A 104 2.46 7.10 -1.83
N ALA A 105 2.48 7.53 -0.58
CA ALA A 105 2.62 8.94 -0.24
C ALA A 105 4.00 9.49 -0.66
N ARG A 106 5.07 8.70 -0.51
CA ARG A 106 6.42 9.08 -0.95
C ARG A 106 6.50 9.18 -2.47
N ILE A 107 6.00 8.18 -3.18
CA ILE A 107 5.95 8.13 -4.65
C ILE A 107 5.10 9.28 -5.20
N ASP A 108 3.92 9.51 -4.61
CA ASP A 108 3.04 10.63 -4.97
C ASP A 108 3.73 11.98 -4.68
N GLY A 109 4.44 12.13 -3.56
CA GLY A 109 5.19 13.35 -3.23
C GLY A 109 6.28 13.68 -4.25
N PHE A 110 7.10 12.68 -4.64
CA PHE A 110 8.08 12.87 -5.71
C PHE A 110 7.40 13.20 -7.05
N THR A 111 6.34 12.49 -7.40
CA THR A 111 5.59 12.74 -8.64
C THR A 111 5.01 14.15 -8.67
N ASN A 112 4.42 14.58 -7.57
CA ASN A 112 3.84 15.92 -7.42
C ASN A 112 4.91 17.00 -7.53
N LYS A 113 6.06 16.85 -6.86
CA LYS A 113 7.18 17.78 -7.01
C LYS A 113 7.68 17.86 -8.45
N ALA A 114 7.74 16.75 -9.18
CA ALA A 114 8.13 16.75 -10.58
C ALA A 114 7.13 17.51 -11.48
N VAL A 115 5.84 17.28 -11.27
CA VAL A 115 4.79 17.85 -12.11
C VAL A 115 4.53 19.32 -11.75
N PHE A 116 4.39 19.60 -10.47
CA PHE A 116 3.92 20.88 -9.95
C PHE A 116 5.01 21.74 -9.32
N GLY A 117 6.20 21.20 -9.04
CA GLY A 117 7.28 21.92 -8.36
C GLY A 117 7.11 22.02 -6.84
N GLN A 118 6.01 21.48 -6.31
CA GLN A 118 5.65 21.47 -4.90
C GLN A 118 4.71 20.31 -4.61
N ASP A 119 4.55 19.97 -3.33
CA ASP A 119 3.45 19.10 -2.91
C ASP A 119 2.14 19.92 -2.96
N PRO A 120 1.10 19.47 -3.68
CA PRO A 120 -0.15 20.21 -3.80
C PRO A 120 -0.82 20.34 -2.43
N THR A 121 -1.24 21.56 -2.10
CA THR A 121 -1.86 21.88 -0.80
C THR A 121 -3.34 21.48 -0.74
N CYS A 122 -3.97 21.15 -1.87
CA CYS A 122 -5.38 20.76 -1.96
C CYS A 122 -5.61 19.64 -3.00
N GLU A 123 -6.58 18.76 -2.74
CA GLU A 123 -7.04 17.73 -3.70
C GLU A 123 -7.79 18.31 -4.91
N THR A 124 -8.15 19.59 -4.87
CA THR A 124 -9.00 20.27 -5.87
C THR A 124 -8.24 21.32 -6.69
N GLY A 125 -7.55 20.85 -7.72
CA GLY A 125 -7.43 21.40 -9.10
C GLY A 125 -7.06 22.86 -9.44
N ALA A 126 -7.14 23.85 -8.55
CA ALA A 126 -6.99 25.26 -8.95
C ALA A 126 -5.59 25.86 -8.69
N ASP A 127 -4.86 25.40 -7.66
CA ASP A 127 -3.61 26.01 -7.19
C ASP A 127 -2.48 24.97 -7.02
N THR A 128 -2.37 24.03 -7.97
CA THR A 128 -1.42 22.92 -7.83
C THR A 128 0.01 23.31 -8.18
N CYS A 129 0.23 24.06 -9.26
CA CYS A 129 1.57 24.45 -9.71
C CYS A 129 2.21 25.50 -8.81
N LYS A 130 3.53 25.36 -8.58
CA LYS A 130 4.37 26.30 -7.85
C LYS A 130 4.34 27.67 -8.54
N THR A 131 4.10 28.70 -7.76
CA THR A 131 4.18 30.09 -8.23
C THR A 131 5.58 30.42 -8.69
N LEU A 132 5.67 30.96 -9.92
CA LEU A 132 6.94 31.36 -10.52
C LEU A 132 7.44 32.70 -9.96
N THR A 133 8.70 33.01 -10.23
CA THR A 133 9.31 34.29 -9.85
C THR A 133 9.79 35.07 -11.07
N GLY A 134 9.78 36.40 -10.97
CA GLY A 134 10.25 37.30 -12.04
C GLY A 134 9.15 38.24 -12.56
N SER A 135 9.58 39.24 -13.33
CA SER A 135 8.72 40.31 -13.85
C SER A 135 8.73 40.41 -15.38
N SER A 136 9.29 39.41 -16.06
CA SER A 136 9.31 39.33 -17.53
C SER A 136 9.22 37.89 -17.99
N TRP A 137 8.75 37.67 -19.22
CA TRP A 137 8.71 36.33 -19.83
C TRP A 137 10.07 35.63 -19.74
N GLN A 138 11.15 36.36 -20.04
CA GLN A 138 12.51 35.83 -19.96
C GLN A 138 12.90 35.40 -18.54
N GLN A 139 12.52 36.17 -17.51
CA GLN A 139 12.83 35.81 -16.14
C GLN A 139 11.98 34.65 -15.62
N ILE A 140 10.71 34.61 -16.02
CA ILE A 140 9.76 33.57 -15.62
C ILE A 140 10.11 32.25 -16.31
N CYS A 141 10.46 32.27 -17.60
CA CYS A 141 10.69 31.09 -18.42
C CYS A 141 12.16 30.63 -18.48
N LYS A 142 12.90 30.74 -17.37
CA LYS A 142 14.30 30.30 -17.29
C LYS A 142 14.67 29.69 -15.94
N GLY A 143 15.73 28.87 -15.95
CA GLY A 143 16.36 28.37 -14.72
C GLY A 143 15.40 27.53 -13.88
N ASP A 144 15.42 27.73 -12.56
CA ASP A 144 14.64 26.90 -11.62
C ASP A 144 13.13 27.02 -11.83
N ASN A 145 12.63 28.15 -12.33
CA ASN A 145 11.21 28.31 -12.63
C ASN A 145 10.70 27.24 -13.60
N VAL A 146 11.47 26.92 -14.65
CA VAL A 146 11.11 25.87 -15.62
C VAL A 146 11.77 24.54 -15.30
N GLY A 147 12.93 24.54 -14.64
CA GLY A 147 13.66 23.33 -14.25
C GLY A 147 12.99 22.55 -13.11
N ASP A 148 12.31 23.21 -12.19
CA ASP A 148 11.75 22.51 -11.02
C ASP A 148 10.51 21.70 -11.37
N SER A 149 9.73 22.11 -12.38
CA SER A 149 8.43 21.50 -12.68
C SER A 149 8.06 21.42 -14.17
N ILE A 150 7.33 20.36 -14.51
CA ILE A 150 6.72 20.18 -15.84
C ILE A 150 5.67 21.27 -16.09
N CYS A 151 4.85 21.59 -15.09
CA CYS A 151 3.77 22.55 -15.23
C CYS A 151 4.26 23.92 -15.69
N SER A 152 5.32 24.41 -15.07
CA SER A 152 5.93 25.70 -15.43
C SER A 152 6.59 25.66 -16.80
N THR A 153 7.22 24.53 -17.15
CA THR A 153 7.76 24.32 -18.50
C THR A 153 6.65 24.39 -19.55
N LEU A 154 5.53 23.69 -19.33
CA LEU A 154 4.36 23.69 -20.21
C LEU A 154 3.77 25.10 -20.33
N ALA A 155 3.62 25.84 -19.24
CA ALA A 155 3.17 27.22 -19.29
C ALA A 155 4.05 28.08 -20.21
N CYS A 156 5.37 27.93 -20.13
CA CYS A 156 6.31 28.71 -20.94
C CYS A 156 6.37 28.31 -22.42
N ILE A 157 6.18 27.03 -22.75
CA ILE A 157 6.24 26.57 -24.14
C ILE A 157 4.87 26.60 -24.82
N CYS A 158 3.76 26.46 -24.09
CA CYS A 158 2.40 26.35 -24.64
C CYS A 158 1.57 27.63 -24.48
N SER A 159 2.09 28.68 -23.84
CA SER A 159 1.37 29.95 -23.77
C SER A 159 1.81 30.92 -24.86
N LYS A 160 0.90 31.81 -25.23
CA LYS A 160 1.18 32.98 -26.06
C LYS A 160 0.89 34.25 -25.27
N GLU A 161 1.74 35.25 -25.44
CA GLU A 161 1.46 36.59 -24.93
C GLU A 161 0.59 37.34 -25.95
N SER A 162 -0.53 37.90 -25.50
CA SER A 162 -1.61 38.38 -26.37
C SER A 162 -1.28 39.64 -27.19
N GLY A 163 -0.10 40.26 -26.99
CA GLY A 163 0.32 41.47 -27.71
C GLY A 163 1.28 41.20 -28.86
N THR A 164 2.23 40.27 -28.68
CA THR A 164 3.35 40.01 -29.60
C THR A 164 3.24 38.65 -30.28
N MET A 165 2.54 37.69 -29.67
CA MET A 165 2.36 36.35 -30.23
C MET A 165 0.91 36.20 -30.72
N THR A 166 0.72 36.29 -32.03
CA THR A 166 -0.61 36.33 -32.66
C THR A 166 -1.13 34.96 -33.05
N ILE A 167 -0.25 33.97 -33.22
CA ILE A 167 -0.64 32.62 -33.62
C ILE A 167 -0.78 31.70 -32.40
N ASP A 168 -1.62 30.68 -32.53
CA ASP A 168 -1.64 29.57 -31.57
C ASP A 168 -0.36 28.75 -31.70
N ILE A 169 0.20 28.36 -30.56
CA ILE A 169 1.53 27.75 -30.49
C ILE A 169 1.48 26.26 -30.80
N PHE A 170 0.50 25.57 -30.23
CA PHE A 170 0.27 24.13 -30.44
C PHE A 170 -1.06 23.90 -31.14
N SER A 171 -2.14 24.37 -30.53
CA SER A 171 -3.50 24.41 -31.11
C SER A 171 -4.32 25.46 -30.38
N GLU A 172 -5.50 25.79 -30.89
CA GLU A 172 -6.46 26.67 -30.21
C GLU A 172 -6.82 26.16 -28.80
N THR A 173 -6.98 24.85 -28.63
CA THR A 173 -7.40 24.23 -27.37
C THR A 173 -6.28 24.08 -26.33
N THR A 174 -5.03 24.05 -26.78
CA THR A 174 -3.85 23.84 -25.93
C THR A 174 -2.99 25.08 -25.78
N THR A 175 -3.23 26.13 -26.56
CA THR A 175 -2.53 27.41 -26.38
C THR A 175 -3.19 28.21 -25.27
N ARG A 176 -2.39 28.70 -24.31
CA ARG A 176 -2.89 29.56 -23.23
C ARG A 176 -2.58 31.02 -23.53
N ASN A 177 -3.58 31.88 -23.38
CA ASN A 177 -3.41 33.32 -23.53
C ASN A 177 -2.94 33.93 -22.21
N ILE A 178 -1.76 34.55 -22.24
CA ILE A 178 -1.26 35.38 -21.16
C ILE A 178 -1.39 36.84 -21.62
N ALA A 179 -2.06 37.66 -20.81
CA ALA A 179 -2.30 39.05 -21.17
C ALA A 179 -0.99 39.80 -21.44
N ALA A 180 -1.05 40.74 -22.39
CA ALA A 180 0.08 41.60 -22.69
C ALA A 180 0.53 42.34 -21.44
N ASP A 181 1.85 42.36 -21.21
CA ASP A 181 2.50 42.98 -20.05
C ASP A 181 2.12 42.39 -18.68
N ALA A 182 1.55 41.17 -18.66
CA ALA A 182 1.44 40.38 -17.45
C ALA A 182 2.83 39.89 -17.01
N ALA A 183 3.59 40.80 -16.39
CA ALA A 183 4.68 40.53 -15.46
C ALA A 183 4.17 39.82 -14.18
N ASN A 184 3.14 38.98 -14.32
CA ASN A 184 2.40 38.37 -13.24
C ASN A 184 2.63 36.85 -13.29
N PRO A 185 3.51 36.32 -12.42
CA PRO A 185 3.76 34.89 -12.33
C PRO A 185 2.50 34.02 -12.15
N THR A 186 1.45 34.55 -11.51
CA THR A 186 0.18 33.82 -11.32
C THR A 186 -0.49 33.45 -12.63
N ALA A 187 -0.36 34.28 -13.69
CA ALA A 187 -0.93 33.96 -14.99
C ALA A 187 -0.30 32.69 -15.60
N TYR A 188 1.00 32.48 -15.39
CA TYR A 188 1.72 31.29 -15.83
C TYR A 188 1.35 30.07 -14.99
N THR A 189 1.20 30.24 -13.67
CA THR A 189 0.69 29.18 -12.78
C THR A 189 -0.67 28.68 -13.26
N ASN A 190 -1.61 29.59 -13.55
CA ASN A 190 -2.95 29.25 -14.03
C ASN A 190 -2.92 28.57 -15.41
N ALA A 191 -2.10 29.09 -16.33
CA ALA A 191 -1.90 28.48 -17.64
C ALA A 191 -1.39 27.04 -17.51
N GLY A 192 -0.38 26.84 -16.66
CA GLY A 192 0.20 25.53 -16.37
C GLY A 192 -0.83 24.56 -15.77
N ASN A 193 -1.57 24.96 -14.73
CA ASN A 193 -2.64 24.14 -14.13
C ASN A 193 -3.65 23.67 -15.20
N ALA A 194 -4.08 24.60 -16.06
CA ALA A 194 -5.03 24.29 -17.12
C ALA A 194 -4.45 23.35 -18.20
N LEU A 195 -3.14 23.39 -18.44
CA LEU A 195 -2.46 22.47 -19.37
C LEU A 195 -2.29 21.07 -18.78
N ILE A 196 -1.97 20.98 -17.49
CA ILE A 196 -1.91 19.70 -16.78
C ILE A 196 -3.28 19.00 -16.81
N ASN A 197 -4.37 19.73 -16.58
CA ASN A 197 -5.72 19.17 -16.68
C ASN A 197 -6.04 18.59 -18.08
N ILE A 198 -5.52 19.21 -19.15
CA ILE A 198 -5.63 18.66 -20.51
C ILE A 198 -4.80 17.37 -20.62
N CYS A 199 -3.57 17.37 -20.11
CA CYS A 199 -2.71 16.19 -20.12
C CYS A 199 -3.37 15.02 -19.36
N GLU A 200 -3.95 15.27 -18.18
CA GLU A 200 -4.61 14.25 -17.37
C GLU A 200 -5.84 13.59 -18.02
N ALA A 201 -6.49 14.31 -18.95
CA ALA A 201 -7.60 13.77 -19.73
C ALA A 201 -7.12 12.79 -20.84
N ASN A 202 -5.83 12.78 -21.17
CA ASN A 202 -5.24 11.89 -22.16
C ASN A 202 -4.75 10.57 -21.52
N ASN A 203 -4.52 9.55 -22.37
CA ASN A 203 -4.38 8.15 -21.96
C ASN A 203 -3.33 7.90 -20.86
N LYS A 204 -3.67 7.04 -19.90
CA LYS A 204 -2.85 6.70 -18.74
C LYS A 204 -2.02 5.44 -19.04
N GLY A 205 -0.73 5.63 -19.32
CA GLY A 205 0.21 4.52 -19.50
C GLY A 205 0.33 3.62 -18.26
N GLU A 206 0.89 2.42 -18.44
CA GLU A 206 1.21 1.54 -17.32
C GLU A 206 2.38 2.11 -16.51
N LEU A 207 2.20 2.20 -15.20
CA LEU A 207 3.22 2.68 -14.29
C LEU A 207 4.18 1.56 -13.91
N ASN A 208 5.41 1.68 -14.39
CA ASN A 208 6.54 0.89 -13.89
C ASN A 208 7.81 1.77 -13.89
N PRO A 209 8.87 1.37 -13.15
CA PRO A 209 10.08 2.17 -13.02
C PRO A 209 10.74 2.51 -14.37
N ALA A 210 10.78 1.56 -15.30
CA ALA A 210 11.35 1.78 -16.63
C ALA A 210 10.54 2.77 -17.47
N ALA A 211 9.21 2.72 -17.38
CA ALA A 211 8.32 3.65 -18.06
C ALA A 211 8.50 5.09 -17.53
N ILE A 212 8.61 5.26 -16.21
CA ILE A 212 8.89 6.57 -15.59
C ILE A 212 10.22 7.13 -16.10
N ARG A 213 11.30 6.33 -16.05
CA ARG A 213 12.63 6.75 -16.53
C ARG A 213 12.64 7.11 -18.01
N THR A 214 11.91 6.34 -18.82
CA THR A 214 11.79 6.60 -20.25
C THR A 214 11.09 7.93 -20.50
N ALA A 215 9.94 8.16 -19.87
CA ALA A 215 9.16 9.40 -20.03
C ALA A 215 9.98 10.64 -19.65
N VAL A 216 10.70 10.59 -18.52
CA VAL A 216 11.42 11.78 -17.99
C VAL A 216 12.69 12.11 -18.76
N SER A 217 13.22 11.16 -19.52
CA SER A 217 14.39 11.39 -20.37
C SER A 217 14.04 12.14 -21.67
N ARG A 218 12.78 12.09 -22.13
CA ARG A 218 12.35 12.65 -23.42
C ARG A 218 12.51 14.17 -23.48
N PRO A 219 12.07 14.97 -22.48
CA PRO A 219 12.17 16.43 -22.56
C PRO A 219 13.60 16.91 -22.78
N ARG A 220 14.59 16.30 -22.10
CA ARG A 220 16.01 16.65 -22.27
C ARG A 220 16.52 16.37 -23.68
N GLN A 221 16.06 15.30 -24.32
CA GLN A 221 16.43 14.99 -25.72
C GLN A 221 15.84 16.02 -26.71
N MET A 222 14.79 16.72 -26.32
CA MET A 222 14.17 17.77 -27.14
C MET A 222 14.82 19.15 -26.94
N TRP A 223 15.75 19.29 -25.98
CA TRP A 223 16.45 20.54 -25.77
C TRP A 223 17.33 20.90 -26.96
N LYS A 224 17.25 22.16 -27.36
CA LYS A 224 18.03 22.74 -28.46
C LYS A 224 19.07 23.68 -27.87
N THR A 225 20.29 23.62 -28.40
CA THR A 225 21.34 24.58 -28.07
C THR A 225 21.40 25.65 -29.15
N PHE A 226 21.51 26.92 -28.74
CA PHE A 226 21.68 28.04 -29.65
C PHE A 226 22.77 28.96 -29.16
N ALA A 227 23.58 29.44 -30.09
CA ALA A 227 24.65 30.38 -29.81
C ALA A 227 24.54 31.60 -30.72
N THR A 228 24.62 32.80 -30.14
CA THR A 228 24.70 34.06 -30.90
C THR A 228 25.55 35.07 -30.14
N GLY A 229 26.42 35.80 -30.83
CA GLY A 229 27.27 36.84 -30.22
C GLY A 229 28.12 36.38 -29.02
N GLY A 230 28.52 35.10 -28.98
CA GLY A 230 29.26 34.51 -27.86
C GLY A 230 28.41 34.05 -26.66
N ALA A 231 27.10 34.32 -26.65
CA ALA A 231 26.17 33.76 -25.69
C ALA A 231 25.68 32.39 -26.16
N ILE A 232 25.54 31.43 -25.23
CA ILE A 232 24.98 30.10 -25.49
C ILE A 232 23.78 29.91 -24.56
N ALA A 233 22.65 29.51 -25.13
CA ALA A 233 21.45 29.13 -24.39
C ALA A 233 21.00 27.73 -24.79
N VAL A 234 20.38 27.02 -23.84
CA VAL A 234 19.71 25.75 -24.08
C VAL A 234 18.23 25.95 -23.77
N TYR A 235 17.35 25.58 -24.69
CA TYR A 235 15.91 25.79 -24.51
C TYR A 235 15.08 24.66 -25.11
N LEU A 236 13.83 24.57 -24.67
CA LEU A 236 12.77 23.79 -25.28
C LEU A 236 11.76 24.76 -25.92
N GLY A 237 11.25 24.42 -27.10
CA GLY A 237 10.27 25.24 -27.83
C GLY A 237 10.78 25.83 -29.14
N THR A 238 10.21 26.97 -29.53
CA THR A 238 10.48 27.66 -30.79
C THR A 238 11.54 28.73 -30.58
N LYS A 239 12.53 28.78 -31.49
CA LYS A 239 13.69 29.65 -31.33
C LYS A 239 13.39 31.09 -31.74
N GLY A 240 13.92 32.01 -30.95
CA GLY A 240 14.01 33.41 -31.30
C GLY A 240 15.26 33.80 -32.09
N ALA A 241 15.47 35.10 -32.28
CA ALA A 241 16.70 35.67 -32.84
C ALA A 241 17.82 35.85 -31.78
N ALA A 242 17.46 35.87 -30.49
CA ALA A 242 18.39 36.05 -29.38
C ALA A 242 18.64 34.71 -28.66
N ALA A 243 19.80 34.55 -28.01
CA ALA A 243 20.11 33.40 -27.15
C ALA A 243 19.45 33.53 -25.78
N ASN A 244 18.12 33.67 -25.75
CA ASN A 244 17.30 33.67 -24.55
C ASN A 244 15.84 33.37 -24.90
N CYS A 245 15.05 33.05 -23.88
CA CYS A 245 13.59 32.95 -23.99
C CYS A 245 12.90 34.30 -23.73
N GLY A 246 13.24 35.32 -24.51
CA GLY A 246 12.60 36.64 -24.45
C GLY A 246 11.24 36.71 -25.15
N LYS A 247 10.50 37.79 -24.87
CA LYS A 247 9.26 38.13 -25.59
C LYS A 247 9.60 38.39 -27.06
N GLN A 248 9.23 37.46 -27.94
CA GLN A 248 9.44 37.54 -29.39
C GLN A 248 8.23 36.97 -30.13
N ALA A 249 7.98 37.49 -31.34
CA ALA A 249 6.82 37.10 -32.14
C ALA A 249 6.83 35.58 -32.40
N ASN A 250 5.79 34.90 -31.90
CA ASN A 250 5.53 33.49 -32.13
C ASN A 250 6.67 32.53 -31.72
N CYS A 251 7.51 32.91 -30.76
CA CYS A 251 8.66 32.12 -30.29
C CYS A 251 8.58 31.78 -28.79
N PRO A 252 7.58 31.03 -28.33
CA PRO A 252 7.53 30.57 -26.94
C PRO A 252 8.60 29.52 -26.69
N CYS A 253 9.29 29.65 -25.55
CA CYS A 253 10.28 28.70 -25.12
C CYS A 253 10.51 28.74 -23.60
N ALA A 254 11.15 27.68 -23.11
CA ALA A 254 11.64 27.54 -21.74
C ALA A 254 13.17 27.35 -21.78
N GLU A 255 13.91 28.14 -21.01
CA GLU A 255 15.37 28.17 -21.02
C GLU A 255 15.99 27.33 -19.88
N PHE A 256 16.75 26.32 -20.25
CA PHE A 256 17.41 25.33 -19.39
C PHE A 256 18.93 25.49 -19.29
N SER A 257 19.48 26.65 -19.68
CA SER A 257 20.93 26.89 -19.69
C SER A 257 21.61 26.58 -18.33
N LYS A 258 20.91 26.79 -17.21
CA LYS A 258 21.41 26.44 -15.86
C LYS A 258 21.73 24.94 -15.70
N PHE A 259 21.02 24.07 -16.42
CA PHE A 259 21.09 22.60 -16.30
C PHE A 259 21.94 21.94 -17.39
N ALA A 260 22.49 22.74 -18.31
CA ALA A 260 23.28 22.25 -19.42
C ALA A 260 24.77 22.49 -19.23
N LYS A 261 25.58 21.59 -19.78
CA LYS A 261 27.03 21.71 -19.79
C LYS A 261 27.46 22.66 -20.91
N HIS A 262 27.66 23.93 -20.58
CA HIS A 262 28.12 24.95 -21.53
C HIS A 262 29.65 25.10 -21.60
N LYS A 263 30.40 24.50 -20.65
CA LYS A 263 31.86 24.54 -20.58
C LYS A 263 32.40 23.16 -20.20
N THR A 264 33.62 22.82 -20.64
CA THR A 264 34.29 21.54 -20.39
C THR A 264 34.39 21.17 -18.90
N SER A 265 34.51 22.16 -18.02
CA SER A 265 34.61 22.01 -16.56
C SER A 265 33.29 21.78 -15.81
N ASN A 266 32.15 22.03 -16.45
CA ASN A 266 30.86 21.96 -15.76
C ASN A 266 30.24 20.57 -15.89
N VAL A 267 29.50 20.13 -14.88
CA VAL A 267 28.67 18.91 -14.94
C VAL A 267 27.23 19.36 -15.23
N ALA A 268 26.55 18.68 -16.14
CA ALA A 268 25.13 18.93 -16.37
C ALA A 268 24.35 18.56 -15.10
N ALA A 269 23.53 19.48 -14.60
CA ALA A 269 22.65 19.21 -13.47
C ALA A 269 21.34 18.58 -13.95
N ALA A 270 20.77 17.68 -13.16
CA ALA A 270 19.40 17.21 -13.36
C ALA A 270 18.41 18.33 -13.03
N THR A 271 17.30 18.38 -13.75
CA THR A 271 16.17 19.25 -13.41
C THR A 271 15.36 18.64 -12.26
N GLY A 272 14.51 19.43 -11.60
CA GLY A 272 13.58 18.92 -10.59
C GLY A 272 12.60 17.89 -11.17
N TYR A 273 12.15 18.08 -12.41
CA TYR A 273 11.29 17.11 -13.09
C TYR A 273 12.03 15.88 -13.67
N GLU A 274 13.35 15.78 -13.50
CA GLU A 274 14.12 14.56 -13.78
C GLU A 274 14.51 13.83 -12.50
N ALA A 275 15.01 14.58 -11.51
CA ALA A 275 15.47 14.02 -10.25
C ALA A 275 14.31 13.44 -9.43
N ASN A 276 13.17 14.13 -9.37
CA ASN A 276 12.03 13.65 -8.60
C ASN A 276 11.41 12.37 -9.19
N PRO A 277 11.17 12.26 -10.52
CA PRO A 277 10.67 11.01 -11.09
C PRO A 277 11.65 9.84 -10.99
N GLU A 278 12.96 10.09 -11.04
CA GLU A 278 13.95 9.04 -10.74
C GLU A 278 13.82 8.56 -9.29
N ALA A 279 13.66 9.47 -8.33
CA ALA A 279 13.41 9.10 -6.93
C ALA A 279 12.09 8.31 -6.78
N ALA A 280 11.04 8.68 -7.51
CA ALA A 280 9.77 7.94 -7.55
C ALA A 280 9.95 6.53 -8.14
N ALA A 281 10.75 6.40 -9.21
CA ALA A 281 11.04 5.10 -9.84
C ALA A 281 11.83 4.19 -8.89
N GLN A 282 12.85 4.72 -8.20
CA GLN A 282 13.63 3.97 -7.21
C GLN A 282 12.78 3.53 -6.02
N GLU A 283 11.87 4.38 -5.55
CA GLU A 283 10.95 4.01 -4.47
C GLU A 283 9.97 2.93 -4.91
N LEU A 284 9.44 3.03 -6.14
CA LEU A 284 8.60 2.00 -6.73
C LEU A 284 9.33 0.65 -6.88
N GLU A 285 10.61 0.66 -7.27
CA GLU A 285 11.44 -0.57 -7.32
C GLU A 285 11.58 -1.23 -5.95
N LYS A 286 11.87 -0.44 -4.91
CA LYS A 286 11.97 -0.94 -3.53
C LYS A 286 10.65 -1.53 -3.06
N THR A 287 9.53 -0.84 -3.29
CA THR A 287 8.18 -1.33 -2.98
C THR A 287 7.89 -2.65 -3.68
N LEU A 288 8.15 -2.75 -4.99
CA LEU A 288 7.87 -3.96 -5.76
C LEU A 288 8.71 -5.14 -5.27
N ALA A 289 9.99 -4.91 -4.96
CA ALA A 289 10.86 -5.93 -4.38
C ALA A 289 10.38 -6.37 -3.00
N ALA A 290 10.00 -5.42 -2.13
CA ALA A 290 9.46 -5.72 -0.80
C ALA A 290 8.13 -6.49 -0.88
N GLY A 291 7.23 -6.11 -1.79
CA GLY A 291 5.98 -6.83 -2.03
C GLY A 291 6.21 -8.28 -2.49
N ALA A 292 7.20 -8.53 -3.34
CA ALA A 292 7.60 -9.89 -3.71
C ALA A 292 8.12 -10.69 -2.51
N GLN A 293 8.87 -10.07 -1.59
CA GLN A 293 9.31 -10.73 -0.36
C GLN A 293 8.15 -10.97 0.62
N GLN A 294 7.22 -10.03 0.74
CA GLN A 294 6.02 -10.19 1.55
C GLN A 294 5.21 -11.41 1.10
N ASN A 295 5.03 -11.59 -0.21
CA ASN A 295 4.36 -12.76 -0.78
C ASN A 295 5.06 -14.07 -0.40
N LYS A 296 6.40 -14.11 -0.38
CA LYS A 296 7.16 -15.28 0.08
C LYS A 296 6.96 -15.54 1.57
N VAL A 297 6.94 -14.51 2.42
CA VAL A 297 6.66 -14.65 3.85
C VAL A 297 5.25 -15.20 4.08
N ILE A 298 4.24 -14.69 3.38
CA ILE A 298 2.85 -15.19 3.46
C ILE A 298 2.78 -16.67 3.05
N ALA A 299 3.46 -17.06 1.97
CA ALA A 299 3.51 -18.45 1.53
C ALA A 299 4.18 -19.36 2.59
N LYS A 300 5.31 -18.92 3.18
CA LYS A 300 5.98 -19.65 4.26
C LYS A 300 5.12 -19.77 5.52
N MET A 301 4.46 -18.70 5.95
CA MET A 301 3.54 -18.72 7.09
C MET A 301 2.37 -19.68 6.87
N THR A 302 1.82 -19.72 5.65
CA THR A 302 0.76 -20.67 5.27
C THR A 302 1.26 -22.11 5.33
N MET A 303 2.49 -22.36 4.89
CA MET A 303 3.13 -23.67 4.96
C MET A 303 3.37 -24.11 6.42
N LEU A 304 3.93 -23.24 7.27
CA LEU A 304 4.15 -23.51 8.69
C LEU A 304 2.85 -23.83 9.42
N ARG A 305 1.76 -23.12 9.08
CA ARG A 305 0.43 -23.43 9.60
C ARG A 305 -0.02 -24.85 9.22
N ARG A 306 0.13 -25.24 7.95
CA ARG A 306 -0.21 -26.59 7.49
C ARG A 306 0.64 -27.66 8.17
N GLN A 307 1.93 -27.39 8.39
CA GLN A 307 2.81 -28.29 9.16
C GLN A 307 2.32 -28.44 10.61
N ALA A 308 1.95 -27.34 11.27
CA ALA A 308 1.39 -27.39 12.62
C ALA A 308 0.08 -28.20 12.68
N GLU A 309 -0.82 -27.99 11.71
CA GLU A 309 -2.06 -28.76 11.58
C GLU A 309 -1.78 -30.25 11.33
N ALA A 310 -0.79 -30.59 10.50
CA ALA A 310 -0.37 -31.97 10.24
C ALA A 310 0.21 -32.65 11.49
N VAL A 311 1.07 -31.97 12.26
CA VAL A 311 1.60 -32.47 13.54
C VAL A 311 0.45 -32.75 14.51
N PHE A 312 -0.49 -31.81 14.63
CA PHE A 312 -1.65 -31.98 15.50
C PHE A 312 -2.55 -33.15 15.07
N ASN A 313 -2.84 -33.27 13.76
CA ASN A 313 -3.66 -34.36 13.23
C ASN A 313 -2.96 -35.72 13.33
N HIS A 314 -1.65 -35.78 13.06
CA HIS A 314 -0.86 -37.01 13.21
C HIS A 314 -0.89 -37.47 14.66
N PHE A 315 -0.64 -36.56 15.60
CA PHE A 315 -0.71 -36.87 17.02
C PHE A 315 -2.09 -37.40 17.44
N LEU A 316 -3.18 -36.81 16.94
CA LEU A 316 -4.54 -37.32 17.17
C LEU A 316 -4.76 -38.74 16.64
N SER A 317 -4.05 -39.15 15.58
CA SER A 317 -4.17 -40.47 14.96
C SER A 317 -3.25 -41.52 15.60
N THR A 318 -2.14 -41.11 16.23
CA THR A 318 -1.18 -42.03 16.85
C THR A 318 -1.48 -42.31 18.32
N VAL A 319 -2.31 -41.51 18.96
CA VAL A 319 -2.78 -41.79 20.32
C VAL A 319 -3.74 -42.98 20.26
N PRO A 320 -3.42 -44.14 20.87
CA PRO A 320 -4.37 -45.24 20.97
C PRO A 320 -5.64 -44.72 21.62
N ALA A 321 -6.81 -45.15 21.14
CA ALA A 321 -8.05 -44.94 21.87
C ALA A 321 -7.93 -45.61 23.24
N HIS A 322 -7.44 -44.89 24.25
CA HIS A 322 -7.33 -45.45 25.58
C HIS A 322 -8.76 -45.62 26.09
N VAL A 323 -9.13 -46.89 26.20
CA VAL A 323 -10.30 -47.47 26.85
C VAL A 323 -10.92 -46.51 27.86
N HIS A 324 -12.04 -45.88 27.46
CA HIS A 324 -12.96 -45.29 28.43
C HIS A 324 -13.58 -46.43 29.22
N THR A 325 -13.04 -46.76 30.39
CA THR A 325 -13.83 -47.43 31.41
C THR A 325 -14.85 -46.44 31.99
N SER A 326 -16.11 -46.76 31.69
CA SER A 326 -17.34 -46.39 32.39
C SER A 326 -17.80 -44.93 32.34
N GLY A 327 -18.75 -44.70 31.44
CA GLY A 327 -19.63 -43.54 31.43
C GLY A 327 -20.75 -43.67 30.39
N LYS A 328 -21.58 -44.72 30.54
CA LYS A 328 -22.89 -44.95 29.89
C LYS A 328 -23.00 -44.54 28.42
N LEU A 329 -22.81 -45.52 27.53
CA LEU A 329 -23.24 -45.45 26.14
C LEU A 329 -24.77 -45.35 26.08
N THR A 330 -25.29 -44.19 25.66
CA THR A 330 -26.59 -44.11 24.99
C THR A 330 -26.33 -44.31 23.49
N PRO A 331 -26.97 -45.28 22.83
CA PRO A 331 -26.72 -45.53 21.42
C PRO A 331 -27.42 -44.46 20.57
N ALA A 332 -26.66 -43.77 19.72
CA ALA A 332 -27.22 -43.00 18.62
C ALA A 332 -26.80 -43.66 17.30
N THR A 333 -27.71 -44.51 16.84
CA THR A 333 -27.93 -44.90 15.45
C THR A 333 -27.84 -43.68 14.52
N GLY A 334 -27.17 -43.83 13.37
CA GLY A 334 -27.41 -42.95 12.23
C GLY A 334 -26.16 -42.55 11.44
N THR A 335 -25.92 -43.27 10.35
CA THR A 335 -25.25 -42.76 9.14
C THR A 335 -25.79 -41.37 8.75
N GLY A 336 -24.92 -40.37 8.58
CA GLY A 336 -25.34 -39.03 8.14
C GLY A 336 -24.21 -38.07 7.75
N THR A 337 -24.12 -37.82 6.45
CA THR A 337 -23.55 -36.71 5.68
C THR A 337 -23.35 -35.37 6.42
N PRO A 338 -22.29 -34.58 6.12
CA PRO A 338 -22.16 -33.24 6.69
C PRO A 338 -23.34 -32.36 6.22
N ASN A 339 -23.84 -31.52 7.12
CA ASN A 339 -24.76 -30.41 6.84
C ASN A 339 -26.27 -30.79 6.76
N ARG A 340 -26.92 -31.05 7.90
CA ARG A 340 -28.39 -30.96 8.03
C ARG A 340 -28.79 -30.59 9.46
N GLY A 341 -29.21 -29.34 9.66
CA GLY A 341 -29.81 -28.86 10.91
C GLY A 341 -30.81 -27.73 10.72
N CYS A 342 -30.49 -26.73 9.87
CA CYS A 342 -31.36 -25.55 9.72
C CYS A 342 -32.74 -25.86 9.10
N SER A 343 -32.88 -26.92 8.30
CA SER A 343 -34.12 -27.20 7.55
C SER A 343 -35.21 -27.96 8.32
N LYS A 344 -34.99 -28.32 9.60
CA LYS A 344 -35.95 -29.09 10.41
C LYS A 344 -36.74 -28.27 11.43
N HIS A 345 -36.51 -26.96 11.51
CA HIS A 345 -37.17 -26.09 12.48
C HIS A 345 -38.10 -25.11 11.75
N THR A 346 -39.39 -25.14 12.11
CA THR A 346 -40.46 -24.33 11.51
C THR A 346 -40.99 -23.23 12.44
N ASN A 347 -40.26 -22.88 13.50
CA ASN A 347 -40.69 -21.85 14.46
C ASN A 347 -40.26 -20.44 14.04
N LYS A 348 -41.20 -19.50 14.20
CA LYS A 348 -41.24 -18.18 13.54
C LYS A 348 -40.49 -17.04 14.25
N MET A 349 -39.60 -17.32 15.21
CA MET A 349 -38.95 -16.25 15.99
C MET A 349 -37.46 -16.15 15.71
N ALA A 350 -37.04 -14.95 15.25
CA ALA A 350 -35.68 -14.64 14.81
C ALA A 350 -34.61 -14.81 15.91
N ASP A 351 -35.02 -14.74 17.18
CA ASP A 351 -34.12 -14.76 18.32
C ASP A 351 -33.57 -16.16 18.62
N GLU A 352 -34.34 -17.22 18.33
CA GLU A 352 -33.87 -18.61 18.46
C GLU A 352 -32.87 -19.00 17.36
N CYS A 353 -32.85 -18.29 16.23
CA CYS A 353 -31.98 -18.59 15.09
C CYS A 353 -30.49 -18.35 15.39
N LYS A 354 -30.19 -17.37 16.25
CA LYS A 354 -28.82 -17.00 16.64
C LYS A 354 -28.12 -18.14 17.39
N THR A 355 -28.87 -18.95 18.15
CA THR A 355 -28.35 -20.05 18.95
C THR A 355 -27.88 -21.23 18.10
N PHE A 356 -28.46 -21.42 16.91
CA PHE A 356 -28.18 -22.57 16.02
C PHE A 356 -27.25 -22.24 14.85
N ASN A 357 -26.67 -21.04 14.83
CA ASN A 357 -25.74 -20.60 13.78
C ASN A 357 -26.31 -20.66 12.34
N CYS A 358 -27.62 -20.49 12.21
CA CYS A 358 -28.35 -20.33 10.95
C CYS A 358 -28.72 -18.83 10.76
N ASN A 359 -29.14 -18.44 9.55
CA ASN A 359 -29.74 -17.15 9.24
C ASN A 359 -31.26 -17.33 9.10
N HIS A 360 -32.04 -16.41 9.66
CA HIS A 360 -33.49 -16.37 9.46
C HIS A 360 -33.80 -15.64 8.15
N ASP A 361 -34.52 -16.32 7.26
CA ASP A 361 -35.04 -15.75 6.02
C ASP A 361 -36.41 -15.13 6.31
N ALA A 362 -36.47 -13.80 6.32
CA ALA A 362 -37.67 -13.05 6.69
C ALA A 362 -38.79 -13.13 5.63
N GLU A 363 -38.48 -13.49 4.38
CA GLU A 363 -39.49 -13.64 3.32
C GLU A 363 -40.16 -15.01 3.34
N THR A 364 -39.46 -16.04 3.82
CA THR A 364 -39.95 -17.44 3.81
C THR A 364 -40.18 -18.05 5.19
N GLU A 365 -39.92 -17.29 6.27
CA GLU A 365 -40.00 -17.71 7.68
C GLU A 365 -39.23 -19.02 7.97
N LYS A 366 -38.07 -19.21 7.31
CA LYS A 366 -37.26 -20.44 7.39
C LYS A 366 -35.80 -20.15 7.70
N PHE A 367 -35.10 -21.11 8.31
CA PHE A 367 -33.69 -20.99 8.63
C PHE A 367 -32.79 -21.54 7.52
N LYS A 368 -31.77 -20.77 7.11
CA LYS A 368 -30.74 -21.14 6.13
C LYS A 368 -29.36 -21.23 6.80
N ALA A 369 -28.48 -22.10 6.32
CA ALA A 369 -27.12 -22.21 6.85
C ALA A 369 -26.32 -20.93 6.57
N LYS A 370 -25.50 -20.48 7.54
CA LYS A 370 -24.57 -19.37 7.31
C LYS A 370 -23.50 -19.79 6.30
N SER A 371 -23.43 -19.10 5.17
CA SER A 371 -22.28 -19.20 4.26
C SER A 371 -21.04 -18.67 4.98
N GLY A 372 -20.02 -19.52 5.12
CA GLY A 372 -18.86 -19.27 5.98
C GLY A 372 -18.14 -17.95 5.70
N LYS A 373 -18.15 -17.05 6.69
CA LYS A 373 -17.05 -16.13 6.97
C LYS A 373 -16.37 -16.64 8.23
N GLY A 374 -15.20 -17.25 8.06
CA GLY A 374 -14.27 -17.51 9.16
C GLY A 374 -13.70 -16.19 9.68
N ASP A 375 -13.53 -16.12 10.99
CA ASP A 375 -13.36 -14.90 11.76
C ASP A 375 -12.07 -14.13 11.41
N GLN A 376 -12.29 -12.89 10.96
CA GLN A 376 -11.32 -11.97 10.36
C GLN A 376 -10.69 -11.07 11.43
N THR A 377 -9.48 -11.39 11.91
CA THR A 377 -8.67 -10.39 12.65
C THR A 377 -7.20 -10.34 12.23
N TRP A 378 -6.71 -11.36 11.52
CA TRP A 378 -5.41 -11.29 10.83
C TRP A 378 -5.58 -11.10 9.31
N GLU A 379 -6.67 -11.62 8.75
CA GLU A 379 -7.04 -11.39 7.34
C GLU A 379 -7.48 -9.95 7.06
N ASN A 380 -8.04 -9.19 8.02
CA ASN A 380 -8.45 -7.82 7.74
C ASN A 380 -7.28 -6.81 7.66
N SER A 381 -6.17 -7.05 8.36
CA SER A 381 -4.95 -6.23 8.18
C SER A 381 -4.23 -6.64 6.91
N ASN A 382 -4.16 -7.95 6.61
CA ASN A 382 -3.55 -8.47 5.38
C ASN A 382 -4.41 -8.33 4.13
N GLU A 383 -5.72 -8.11 4.20
CA GLU A 383 -6.56 -7.79 3.05
C GLU A 383 -6.49 -6.29 2.73
N LYS A 384 -6.34 -5.44 3.75
CA LYS A 384 -6.03 -4.02 3.57
C LYS A 384 -4.60 -3.81 3.07
N GLU A 385 -3.63 -4.62 3.54
CA GLU A 385 -2.26 -4.65 3.05
C GLU A 385 -2.10 -5.41 1.73
N ARG A 386 -2.85 -6.49 1.44
CA ARG A 386 -2.93 -7.09 0.09
C ARG A 386 -3.62 -6.16 -0.90
N LYS A 387 -4.58 -5.33 -0.49
CA LYS A 387 -5.14 -4.26 -1.35
C LYS A 387 -4.22 -3.03 -1.49
N ASN A 388 -3.18 -2.92 -0.66
CA ASN A 388 -2.12 -1.92 -0.81
C ASN A 388 -0.93 -2.46 -1.62
N ALA A 389 -0.52 -3.72 -1.42
CA ALA A 389 0.56 -4.41 -2.14
C ALA A 389 0.11 -4.92 -3.51
N HIS A 390 -1.15 -5.33 -3.63
CA HIS A 390 -1.85 -5.34 -4.91
C HIS A 390 -2.31 -3.91 -5.11
N MET A 391 -1.43 -3.10 -5.66
CA MET A 391 -1.79 -1.81 -6.24
C MET A 391 -2.95 -2.09 -7.19
N ASP A 392 -4.16 -1.86 -6.69
CA ASP A 392 -5.37 -1.98 -7.47
C ASP A 392 -5.12 -1.10 -8.69
N ALA A 393 -5.11 -1.73 -9.87
CA ALA A 393 -4.91 -1.07 -11.15
C ALA A 393 -5.92 0.08 -11.38
N ASN A 394 -6.84 0.30 -10.43
CA ASN A 394 -7.85 1.34 -10.38
C ASN A 394 -7.54 2.60 -9.53
N LYS A 395 -6.39 2.74 -8.86
CA LYS A 395 -5.98 4.04 -8.26
C LYS A 395 -4.94 4.80 -9.09
N ARG A 396 -5.12 4.77 -10.41
CA ARG A 396 -4.27 5.35 -11.47
C ARG A 396 -4.40 6.87 -11.69
N THR A 397 -4.96 7.64 -10.75
CA THR A 397 -5.30 9.05 -11.07
C THR A 397 -4.12 10.01 -10.95
N ILE A 398 -3.13 9.74 -10.09
CA ILE A 398 -2.06 10.71 -9.80
C ILE A 398 -0.72 10.32 -10.46
N LEU A 399 -0.41 9.03 -10.55
CA LEU A 399 0.84 8.54 -11.15
C LEU A 399 0.85 8.47 -12.69
N ALA A 400 -0.32 8.57 -13.31
CA ALA A 400 -0.44 8.68 -14.76
C ALA A 400 0.01 10.05 -15.31
N ARG A 401 0.25 11.04 -14.43
CA ARG A 401 0.61 12.41 -14.80
C ARG A 401 1.99 12.54 -15.46
N ILE A 402 2.91 11.62 -15.16
CA ILE A 402 4.27 11.61 -15.74
C ILE A 402 4.28 10.95 -17.13
N LEU A 403 3.38 10.02 -17.40
CA LEU A 403 3.41 9.16 -18.60
C LEU A 403 2.68 9.75 -19.82
N VAL A 404 2.10 10.94 -19.70
CA VAL A 404 1.40 11.63 -20.80
C VAL A 404 2.37 12.43 -21.70
N LEU A 405 3.63 12.56 -21.30
CA LEU A 405 4.72 13.16 -22.09
C LEU A 405 5.63 12.07 -22.68
#